data_AF-A0A8C6RY35-F1
#
_entry.id   AF-A0A8C6RY35-F1
#
_cell.length_a   1.000
_cell.length_b   1.000
_cell.length_c   1.000
_cell.angle_alpha   90.00
_cell.angle_beta   90.00
_cell.angle_gamma   90.00
#
_symmetry.space_group_name_H-M   'P 1'
#
loop_
_entity.id
_entity.type
_entity.pdbx_description
1 polymer ?
#
loop_
_entity_poly.entity_id
_entity_poly.type
_entity_poly.pdbx_seq_one_letter_code
_entity_poly.pdbx_strand_id
1 'polypeptide(L)'
;LSPSVGLLLCHITTLHPFLKKTQFTNPVGDMANMNQKEKLQTEYDIVSIWNFPQLGLEMKIRNFNLYFPCGQQLHLSEEMIEWITGRGQIPSSVCSAICCPGFRKSHQEGRAACCFDCIPCPENEISNETGGCLPQG
;
A
#
# COMPACT_ATOMS: atom_id res chain seq x y z
N LEU A 1 -8.47 -43.30 -27.27
CA LEU A 1 -7.91 -41.94 -27.41
C LEU A 1 -7.34 -41.80 -28.82
N SER A 2 -7.78 -40.81 -29.60
CA SER A 2 -7.29 -40.61 -30.98
C SER A 2 -5.77 -40.35 -31.00
N PRO A 3 -5.02 -40.79 -32.02
CA PRO A 3 -3.58 -40.52 -32.16
C PRO A 3 -3.24 -39.02 -32.03
N SER A 4 -4.12 -38.16 -32.55
CA SER A 4 -4.00 -36.70 -32.46
C SER A 4 -4.10 -36.15 -31.03
N VAL A 5 -4.93 -36.77 -30.17
CA VAL A 5 -5.06 -36.38 -28.76
C VAL A 5 -3.86 -36.89 -27.95
N GLY A 6 -3.31 -38.06 -28.30
CA GLY A 6 -2.10 -38.61 -27.69
C GLY A 6 -0.84 -37.79 -27.97
N LEU A 7 -0.66 -37.28 -29.21
CA LEU A 7 0.45 -36.39 -29.57
C LEU A 7 0.40 -35.06 -28.80
N LEU A 8 -0.80 -34.47 -28.65
CA LEU A 8 -1.01 -33.20 -27.95
C LEU A 8 -0.66 -33.32 -26.46
N LEU A 9 -1.04 -34.42 -25.81
CA LEU A 9 -0.70 -34.74 -24.41
C LEU A 9 0.81 -35.00 -24.23
N CYS A 10 1.47 -35.65 -25.20
CA CYS A 10 2.91 -35.91 -25.17
C CYS A 10 3.73 -34.61 -25.23
N HIS A 11 3.30 -33.64 -26.03
CA HIS A 11 3.93 -32.31 -26.13
C HIS A 11 3.77 -31.47 -24.85
N ILE A 12 2.61 -31.52 -24.19
CA ILE A 12 2.36 -30.75 -22.97
C ILE A 12 3.19 -31.28 -21.79
N THR A 13 3.35 -32.60 -21.68
CA THR A 13 4.08 -33.23 -20.57
C THR A 13 5.59 -33.06 -20.66
N THR A 14 6.17 -32.89 -21.85
CA THR A 14 7.60 -32.57 -22.05
C THR A 14 7.92 -31.10 -21.84
N LEU A 15 6.97 -30.20 -22.15
CA LEU A 15 7.16 -28.77 -22.02
C LEU A 15 7.26 -28.33 -20.55
N HIS A 16 6.44 -28.89 -19.66
CA HIS A 16 6.37 -28.46 -18.26
C HIS A 16 7.70 -28.63 -17.46
N PRO A 17 8.43 -29.76 -17.55
CA PRO A 17 9.76 -29.90 -16.94
C PRO A 17 10.81 -28.97 -17.53
N PHE A 18 10.72 -28.67 -18.82
CA PHE A 18 11.62 -27.77 -19.51
C PHE A 18 11.43 -26.33 -19.02
N LEU A 19 10.19 -25.83 -19.01
CA LEU A 19 9.86 -24.49 -18.53
C LEU A 19 10.26 -24.30 -17.06
N LYS A 20 10.09 -25.32 -16.21
CA LYS A 20 10.58 -25.28 -14.82
C LYS A 20 12.10 -25.14 -14.69
N LYS A 21 12.90 -25.33 -15.73
CA LYS A 21 14.37 -25.20 -15.64
C LYS A 21 14.90 -24.06 -16.49
N THR A 22 14.02 -23.28 -17.13
CA THR A 22 14.44 -22.24 -18.06
C THR A 22 14.71 -20.93 -17.31
N GLN A 23 15.93 -20.42 -17.51
CA GLN A 23 16.34 -19.07 -17.20
C GLN A 23 16.82 -18.41 -18.49
N PHE A 24 16.39 -17.19 -18.77
CA PHE A 24 16.79 -16.46 -19.96
C PHE A 24 16.76 -14.96 -19.70
N THR A 25 17.52 -14.21 -20.50
CA THR A 25 17.46 -12.75 -20.49
C THR A 25 16.42 -12.28 -21.49
N ASN A 26 15.48 -11.44 -21.05
CA ASN A 26 14.49 -10.84 -21.93
C ASN A 26 15.17 -9.77 -22.84
N PRO A 27 14.50 -9.29 -23.91
CA PRO A 27 15.07 -8.25 -24.79
C PRO A 27 15.37 -6.90 -24.11
N VAL A 28 14.81 -6.67 -22.92
CA VAL A 28 15.02 -5.46 -22.08
C VAL A 28 16.27 -5.61 -21.20
N GLY A 29 16.82 -6.82 -21.06
CA GLY A 29 18.01 -7.12 -20.27
C GLY A 29 17.74 -7.81 -18.94
N ASP A 30 16.49 -8.05 -18.57
CA ASP A 30 16.14 -8.66 -17.27
C ASP A 30 16.25 -10.19 -17.31
N MET A 31 16.70 -10.79 -16.21
CA MET A 31 16.73 -12.24 -16.04
C MET A 31 15.35 -12.77 -15.67
N ALA A 32 14.71 -13.48 -16.61
CA ALA A 32 13.44 -14.15 -16.39
C ALA A 32 13.67 -15.59 -15.93
N ASN A 33 13.01 -15.99 -14.84
CA ASN A 33 13.06 -17.33 -14.28
C ASN A 33 11.65 -17.93 -14.26
N MET A 34 11.42 -19.00 -15.04
CA MET A 34 10.10 -19.65 -15.14
C MET A 34 9.83 -20.68 -14.02
N ASN A 35 10.75 -20.78 -13.07
CA ASN A 35 10.71 -21.72 -11.97
C ASN A 35 9.77 -21.20 -10.86
N GLN A 36 8.51 -21.62 -10.90
CA GLN A 36 7.40 -21.14 -10.06
C GLN A 36 7.60 -21.27 -8.53
N LYS A 37 8.65 -21.99 -8.08
CA LYS A 37 8.99 -22.17 -6.66
C LYS A 37 9.85 -21.05 -6.08
N GLU A 38 10.58 -20.27 -6.89
CA GLU A 38 11.28 -19.05 -6.44
C GLU A 38 10.33 -17.86 -6.58
N LYS A 39 9.18 -17.99 -5.94
CA LYS A 39 7.98 -17.23 -6.27
C LYS A 39 8.16 -15.75 -5.91
N LEU A 40 8.17 -14.96 -6.99
CA LEU A 40 7.88 -13.53 -7.10
C LEU A 40 9.04 -12.63 -6.71
N GLN A 41 9.55 -11.95 -7.74
CA GLN A 41 10.18 -10.63 -7.66
C GLN A 41 9.27 -9.77 -6.76
N THR A 42 9.62 -9.66 -5.48
CA THR A 42 8.79 -9.06 -4.43
C THR A 42 8.89 -7.55 -4.44
N GLU A 43 8.83 -7.00 -5.64
CA GLU A 43 9.02 -5.61 -5.94
C GLU A 43 7.78 -5.14 -6.69
N TYR A 44 7.08 -4.17 -6.12
CA TYR A 44 5.82 -3.66 -6.63
C TYR A 44 6.00 -2.19 -6.97
N ASP A 45 5.55 -1.81 -8.16
CA ASP A 45 5.47 -0.42 -8.53
C ASP A 45 4.17 0.18 -8.01
N ILE A 46 4.29 1.34 -7.38
CA ILE A 46 3.16 2.16 -6.96
C ILE A 46 3.05 3.28 -7.97
N VAL A 47 1.87 3.37 -8.58
CA VAL A 47 1.56 4.27 -9.68
C VAL A 47 0.44 5.23 -9.26
N SER A 48 0.52 6.48 -9.73
CA SER A 48 -0.57 7.44 -9.63
C SER A 48 -1.19 7.62 -11.01
N ILE A 49 -2.52 7.65 -11.07
CA ILE A 49 -3.27 7.83 -12.31
C ILE A 49 -3.74 9.28 -12.36
N TRP A 50 -3.26 10.03 -13.33
CA TRP A 50 -3.62 11.43 -13.51
C TRP A 50 -4.71 11.54 -14.57
N ASN A 51 -5.85 12.09 -14.18
CA ASN A 51 -6.98 12.32 -15.08
C ASN A 51 -6.74 13.61 -15.88
N PHE A 52 -5.89 13.54 -16.90
CA PHE A 52 -5.88 14.61 -17.89
C PHE A 52 -7.16 14.51 -18.75
N PRO A 53 -7.73 15.63 -19.22
CA PRO A 53 -9.05 15.67 -19.87
C PRO A 53 -9.20 14.80 -21.14
N GLN A 54 -8.12 14.15 -21.61
CA GLN A 54 -8.11 13.42 -22.88
C GLN A 54 -7.37 12.07 -22.82
N LEU A 55 -6.52 11.82 -21.81
CA LEU A 55 -5.85 10.53 -21.57
C LEU A 55 -5.56 10.37 -20.08
N GLY A 56 -5.84 9.20 -19.52
CA GLY A 56 -5.29 8.82 -18.22
C GLY A 56 -3.79 8.54 -18.38
N LEU A 57 -2.94 9.34 -17.74
CA LEU A 57 -1.50 9.06 -17.68
C LEU A 57 -1.20 8.32 -16.38
N GLU A 58 -0.60 7.14 -16.51
CA GLU A 58 -0.10 6.37 -15.38
C GLU A 58 1.37 6.74 -15.15
N MET A 59 1.63 7.35 -13.99
CA MET A 59 2.97 7.75 -13.58
C MET A 59 3.43 6.86 -12.44
N LYS A 60 4.54 6.15 -12.63
CA LYS A 60 5.21 5.44 -11.54
C LYS A 60 5.74 6.46 -10.55
N ILE A 61 5.18 6.46 -9.34
CA ILE A 61 5.56 7.38 -8.26
C ILE A 61 6.50 6.72 -7.26
N ARG A 62 6.54 5.38 -7.20
CA ARG A 62 7.30 4.65 -6.17
C ARG A 62 7.49 3.17 -6.49
N ASN A 63 8.37 2.58 -5.70
CA ASN A 63 8.62 1.16 -5.61
C ASN A 63 8.44 0.67 -4.15
N PHE A 64 7.94 -0.55 -3.99
CA PHE A 64 7.80 -1.25 -2.72
C PHE A 64 8.48 -2.60 -2.80
N ASN A 65 9.43 -2.85 -1.90
CA ASN A 65 10.22 -4.07 -1.94
C ASN A 65 10.22 -4.77 -0.56
N LEU A 66 9.72 -6.01 -0.54
CA LEU A 66 9.55 -6.81 0.67
C LEU A 66 10.87 -7.27 1.31
N TYR A 67 12.00 -7.15 0.62
CA TYR A 67 13.31 -7.52 1.17
C TYR A 67 13.90 -6.48 2.13
N PHE A 68 13.36 -5.26 2.14
CA PHE A 68 13.81 -4.25 3.10
C PHE A 68 13.24 -4.50 4.50
N PRO A 69 13.94 -4.03 5.56
CA PRO A 69 13.43 -4.05 6.92
C PRO A 69 12.08 -3.35 7.07
N CYS A 70 11.32 -3.73 8.10
CA CYS A 70 10.07 -3.06 8.48
C CYS A 70 10.26 -1.54 8.59
N GLY A 71 9.41 -0.78 7.89
CA GLY A 71 9.48 0.68 7.85
C GLY A 71 10.37 1.26 6.76
N GLN A 72 11.16 0.44 6.05
CA GLN A 72 12.00 0.85 4.92
C GLN A 72 11.55 0.25 3.58
N GLN A 73 10.55 -0.63 3.60
CA GLN A 73 10.02 -1.30 2.39
C GLN A 73 9.41 -0.35 1.37
N LEU A 74 9.14 0.88 1.77
CA LEU A 74 8.32 1.83 1.07
C LEU A 74 9.14 3.14 0.99
N HIS A 75 9.54 3.60 -0.22
CA HIS A 75 10.23 4.91 -0.43
C HIS A 75 9.46 5.97 -1.29
N LEU A 76 8.87 7.04 -0.71
CA LEU A 76 7.87 7.92 -1.37
C LEU A 76 8.53 9.21 -1.77
N SER A 77 8.21 9.69 -2.97
CA SER A 77 8.42 11.09 -3.32
C SER A 77 7.07 11.79 -3.27
N GLU A 78 6.72 12.36 -2.12
CA GLU A 78 5.44 13.04 -1.91
C GLU A 78 5.22 14.19 -2.91
N GLU A 79 6.30 14.83 -3.36
CA GLU A 79 6.30 15.92 -4.34
C GLU A 79 5.80 15.50 -5.73
N MET A 80 5.81 14.19 -6.05
CA MET A 80 5.36 13.67 -7.35
C MET A 80 3.90 13.22 -7.37
N ILE A 81 3.15 13.38 -6.27
CA ILE A 81 1.75 12.96 -6.20
C ILE A 81 0.84 14.16 -6.44
N GLU A 82 0.16 14.18 -7.59
CA GLU A 82 -0.91 15.14 -7.83
C GLU A 82 -2.18 14.70 -7.07
N TRP A 83 -2.45 15.37 -5.95
CA TRP A 83 -3.67 15.16 -5.19
C TRP A 83 -4.87 15.88 -5.85
N ILE A 84 -6.03 15.21 -5.90
CA ILE A 84 -7.30 15.75 -6.45
C ILE A 84 -7.71 17.07 -5.78
N THR A 85 -7.18 17.39 -4.60
CA THR A 85 -7.41 18.64 -3.87
C THR A 85 -6.92 19.89 -4.63
N GLY A 86 -6.16 19.73 -5.72
CA GLY A 86 -5.78 20.80 -6.65
C GLY A 86 -4.74 21.79 -6.12
N ARG A 87 -4.22 21.55 -4.90
CA ARG A 87 -3.21 22.42 -4.24
C ARG A 87 -1.94 21.67 -3.83
N GLY A 88 -1.76 20.43 -4.28
CA GLY A 88 -0.64 19.57 -3.84
C GLY A 88 -0.68 19.22 -2.34
N GLN A 89 -1.79 19.46 -1.65
CA GLN A 89 -1.95 19.13 -0.24
C GLN A 89 -2.48 17.71 -0.07
N ILE A 90 -1.80 16.93 0.77
CA ILE A 90 -2.23 15.58 1.16
C ILE A 90 -3.62 15.68 1.81
N PRO A 91 -4.63 14.96 1.32
CA PRO A 91 -5.96 14.98 1.90
C PRO A 91 -5.94 14.35 3.30
N SER A 92 -6.57 15.02 4.25
CA SER A 92 -6.77 14.45 5.59
C SER A 92 -7.85 13.37 5.54
N SER A 93 -7.54 12.19 6.06
CA SER A 93 -8.46 11.04 6.14
C SER A 93 -8.68 10.62 7.60
N VAL A 94 -8.97 11.59 8.46
CA VAL A 94 -9.27 11.37 9.88
C VAL A 94 -10.77 11.44 10.15
N CYS A 95 -11.28 10.56 11.01
CA CYS A 95 -12.69 10.59 11.43
C CYS A 95 -12.99 11.75 12.37
N SER A 96 -12.09 11.95 13.34
CA SER A 96 -12.16 13.03 14.34
C SER A 96 -10.85 13.80 14.34
N ALA A 97 -10.94 15.13 14.46
CA ALA A 97 -9.78 15.99 14.61
C ALA A 97 -9.09 15.74 15.97
N ILE A 98 -7.83 16.15 16.05
CA ILE A 98 -7.04 16.14 17.28
C ILE A 98 -7.73 17.05 18.33
N CYS A 99 -7.90 16.55 19.56
CA CYS A 99 -8.46 17.36 20.64
C CYS A 99 -7.46 18.43 21.09
N CYS A 100 -7.95 19.65 21.28
CA CYS A 100 -7.17 20.75 21.83
C CYS A 100 -6.85 20.51 23.32
N PRO A 101 -5.82 21.21 23.86
CA PRO A 101 -5.53 21.18 25.28
C PRO A 101 -6.77 21.49 26.14
N GLY A 102 -6.91 20.78 27.26
CA GLY A 102 -8.09 20.83 28.13
C GLY A 102 -9.24 19.89 27.75
N PHE A 103 -9.13 19.15 26.64
CA PHE A 103 -10.12 18.17 26.21
C PHE A 103 -9.53 16.77 26.10
N ARG A 104 -10.29 15.76 26.54
CA ARG A 104 -9.98 14.34 26.35
C ARG A 104 -10.85 13.71 25.27
N LYS A 105 -10.37 12.59 24.73
CA LYS A 105 -11.12 11.77 23.78
C LYS A 105 -12.20 10.97 24.52
N SER A 106 -13.39 10.92 23.94
CA SER A 106 -14.49 10.06 24.36
C SER A 106 -14.90 9.17 23.20
N HIS A 107 -14.94 7.86 23.41
CA HIS A 107 -15.31 6.90 22.37
C HIS A 107 -16.76 7.09 21.94
N GLN A 108 -17.02 7.09 20.63
CA GLN A 108 -18.37 7.13 20.08
C GLN A 108 -18.93 5.70 19.96
N GLU A 109 -19.95 5.37 20.76
CA GLU A 109 -20.58 4.06 20.71
C GLU A 109 -21.13 3.75 19.31
N GLY A 110 -20.87 2.54 18.81
CA GLY A 110 -21.27 2.12 17.47
C GLY A 110 -20.40 2.67 16.32
N ARG A 111 -19.34 3.43 16.59
CA ARG A 111 -18.36 3.89 15.58
C ARG A 111 -17.01 3.21 15.73
N ALA A 112 -16.14 3.38 14.73
CA ALA A 112 -14.79 2.84 14.74
C ALA A 112 -13.93 3.49 15.83
N ALA A 113 -12.91 2.79 16.32
CA ALA A 113 -12.05 3.26 17.42
C ALA A 113 -11.31 4.58 17.14
N CYS A 114 -11.13 4.96 15.88
CA CYS A 114 -10.52 6.24 15.49
C CYS A 114 -11.51 7.43 15.55
N CYS A 115 -12.80 7.18 15.78
CA CYS A 115 -13.84 8.18 15.90
C CYS A 115 -14.15 8.47 17.37
N PHE A 116 -13.97 9.73 17.77
CA PHE A 116 -14.14 10.17 19.14
C PHE A 116 -14.68 11.61 19.20
N ASP A 117 -15.29 11.95 20.33
CA ASP A 117 -15.65 13.31 20.69
C ASP A 117 -14.58 13.90 21.61
N CYS A 118 -14.36 15.22 21.51
CA CYS A 118 -13.51 15.96 22.44
C CYS A 118 -14.39 16.54 23.54
N ILE A 119 -14.22 16.05 24.76
CA ILE A 119 -14.98 16.49 25.93
C ILE A 119 -14.04 17.12 26.96
N PRO A 120 -14.48 18.15 27.69
CA PRO A 120 -13.62 18.86 28.64
C PRO A 120 -13.11 17.92 29.73
N CYS A 121 -11.90 18.19 30.22
CA CYS A 121 -11.38 17.53 31.41
C CYS A 121 -12.26 17.84 32.63
N PRO A 122 -12.35 16.90 33.59
CA PRO A 122 -12.93 17.19 34.91
C PRO A 122 -12.23 18.36 35.59
N GLU A 123 -12.92 18.99 36.54
CA GLU A 123 -12.30 20.00 37.40
C GLU A 123 -11.06 19.43 38.10
N ASN A 124 -9.99 20.23 38.16
CA ASN A 124 -8.67 19.85 38.68
C ASN A 124 -7.90 18.83 37.83
N GLU A 125 -8.28 18.61 36.57
CA GLU A 125 -7.45 17.87 35.61
C GLU A 125 -7.12 18.72 34.38
N ILE A 126 -5.94 18.51 33.80
CA ILE A 126 -5.47 19.17 32.59
C ILE A 126 -5.08 18.16 31.51
N SER A 127 -5.31 18.52 30.26
CA SER A 127 -4.79 17.79 29.10
C SER A 127 -3.77 18.69 28.41
N ASN A 128 -2.48 18.39 28.59
CA ASN A 128 -1.38 19.13 27.98
C ASN A 128 -0.99 18.56 26.59
N GLU A 129 -1.35 17.30 26.35
CA GLU A 129 -1.13 16.58 25.09
C GLU A 129 -2.46 16.07 24.52
N THR A 130 -2.42 15.41 23.36
CA THR A 130 -3.64 14.95 22.70
C THR A 130 -4.26 13.72 23.38
N GLY A 131 -5.29 13.94 24.19
CA GLY A 131 -6.35 12.94 24.40
C GLY A 131 -6.42 12.24 25.76
N GLY A 132 -5.70 12.72 26.77
CA GLY A 132 -5.84 12.26 28.16
C GLY A 132 -5.80 13.43 29.15
N CYS A 133 -6.52 13.31 30.26
CA CYS A 133 -6.49 14.28 31.36
C CYS A 133 -5.61 13.73 32.51
N LEU A 134 -4.84 14.61 33.13
CA LEU A 134 -3.97 14.34 34.27
C LEU A 134 -4.34 15.29 35.41
N PRO A 135 -4.29 14.84 36.69
CA PRO A 135 -4.58 15.70 37.82
C PRO A 135 -3.62 16.90 37.87
N GLN A 136 -4.17 18.07 38.19
CA GLN A 136 -3.41 19.25 38.59
C GLN A 136 -2.74 18.93 39.93
N GLY A 137 -1.41 18.92 39.94
CA GLY A 137 -0.60 18.81 41.17
C GLY A 137 -0.70 20.06 42.04
#